data_AF-A0A381XJT6-F1
#
_entry.id   AF-A0A381XJT6-F1
#
_cell.length_a   1.000
_cell.length_b   1.000
_cell.length_c   1.000
_cell.angle_alpha   90.00
_cell.angle_beta   90.00
_cell.angle_gamma   90.00
#
_symmetry.space_group_name_H-M   'P 1'
#
loop_
_entity.id
_entity.type
_entity.pdbx_description
1 polymer ?
#
loop_
_entity_poly.entity_id
_entity_poly.type
_entity_poly.pdbx_seq_one_letter_code
_entity_poly.pdbx_strand_id
1 'polypeptide(L)'
;CGFLVFSGLGSLFSTKFKNSYLLRQRNPILFAIGIVSLITCLYLQLLPFIFSQLTINSDIIKIIFSICLIGPLAFFMGIPFPLGIDLLRRRYPSFIIWAWGINGYTSVISAILATFLAITFGFNTVILLATTIYLFGAWVSCYYWVSE
;
A
#
# COMPACT_ATOMS: atom_id res chain seq x y z
N CYS A 1 -1.24 -16.16 -3.45
CA CYS A 1 0.20 -15.84 -3.62
C CYS A 1 0.49 -14.61 -4.48
N GLY A 2 -0.40 -14.20 -5.41
CA GLY A 2 -0.15 -13.04 -6.28
C GLY A 2 0.27 -11.76 -5.54
N PHE A 3 -0.48 -11.35 -4.51
CA PHE A 3 -0.16 -10.16 -3.71
C PHE A 3 1.29 -10.16 -3.19
N LEU A 4 1.74 -11.27 -2.58
CA LEU A 4 3.09 -11.39 -2.02
C LEU A 4 4.19 -11.30 -3.08
N VAL A 5 3.96 -11.90 -4.26
CA VAL A 5 4.91 -11.83 -5.38
C VAL A 5 5.04 -10.39 -5.86
N PHE A 6 3.94 -9.71 -6.14
CA PHE A 6 3.96 -8.33 -6.62
C PHE A 6 4.48 -7.34 -5.56
N SER A 7 4.10 -7.50 -4.29
CA SER A 7 4.64 -6.67 -3.21
C SER A 7 6.14 -6.89 -3.01
N GLY A 8 6.62 -8.14 -3.16
CA GLY A 8 8.04 -8.47 -3.16
C GLY A 8 8.79 -7.79 -4.31
N LEU A 9 8.24 -7.80 -5.53
CA LEU A 9 8.79 -7.09 -6.68
C LEU A 9 8.84 -5.57 -6.45
N GLY A 10 7.80 -4.98 -5.85
CA GLY A 10 7.77 -3.58 -5.46
C GLY A 10 8.85 -3.24 -4.44
N SER A 11 9.02 -4.08 -3.42
CA SER A 11 10.09 -3.94 -2.42
C SER A 11 11.48 -4.04 -3.04
N LEU A 12 11.72 -4.96 -3.99
CA LEU A 12 12.98 -5.02 -4.73
C LEU A 12 13.19 -3.75 -5.57
N PHE A 13 12.15 -3.27 -6.25
CA PHE A 13 12.22 -2.05 -7.03
C PHE A 13 12.53 -0.80 -6.17
N SER A 14 12.13 -0.81 -4.89
CA SER A 14 12.50 0.24 -3.92
C SER A 14 14.03 0.42 -3.79
N THR A 15 14.82 -0.64 -4.00
CA THR A 15 16.29 -0.56 -3.95
C THR A 15 16.87 0.26 -5.11
N LYS A 16 16.22 0.27 -6.28
CA LYS A 16 16.63 1.12 -7.40
C LYS A 16 16.46 2.60 -7.09
N PHE A 17 15.42 2.96 -6.33
CA PHE A 17 15.22 4.33 -5.83
C PHE A 17 16.31 4.74 -4.81
N LYS A 18 16.86 3.79 -4.05
CA LYS A 18 17.97 4.06 -3.12
C LYS A 18 19.28 4.38 -3.86
N ASN A 19 19.53 3.72 -4.99
CA ASN A 19 20.80 3.82 -5.72
C ASN A 19 20.84 4.93 -6.79
N SER A 20 19.69 5.46 -7.22
CA SER A 20 19.63 6.48 -8.27
C SER A 20 19.47 7.88 -7.68
N TYR A 21 20.51 8.72 -7.82
CA TYR A 21 20.56 10.09 -7.26
C TYR A 21 19.38 10.98 -7.71
N LEU A 22 18.98 10.89 -8.98
CA LEU A 22 17.86 11.67 -9.54
C LEU A 22 16.51 11.28 -8.94
N LEU A 23 16.30 9.98 -8.69
CA LEU A 23 15.06 9.47 -8.11
C LEU A 23 15.01 9.63 -6.59
N ARG A 24 16.16 9.81 -5.94
CA ARG A 24 16.28 10.10 -4.50
C ARG A 24 15.78 11.51 -4.16
N GLN A 25 15.89 12.48 -5.07
CA GLN A 25 15.40 13.84 -4.86
C GLN A 25 13.87 13.93 -4.84
N ARG A 26 13.15 13.00 -5.48
CA ARG A 26 11.68 12.96 -5.44
C ARG A 26 11.27 11.98 -4.36
N ASN A 27 10.28 12.32 -3.53
CA ASN A 27 9.78 11.40 -2.50
C ASN A 27 9.02 10.22 -3.14
N PRO A 28 9.64 9.02 -3.25
CA PRO A 28 9.04 7.86 -3.91
C PRO A 28 7.88 7.27 -3.10
N ILE A 29 7.83 7.51 -1.78
CA ILE A 29 6.75 7.08 -0.89
C ILE A 29 5.47 7.83 -1.28
N LEU A 30 5.57 9.16 -1.48
CA LEU A 30 4.45 9.98 -1.93
C LEU A 30 3.92 9.52 -3.29
N PHE A 31 4.81 9.26 -4.25
CA PHE A 31 4.42 8.78 -5.57
C PHE A 31 3.71 7.42 -5.51
N ALA A 32 4.29 6.45 -4.79
CA ALA A 32 3.71 5.12 -4.65
C ALA A 32 2.33 5.18 -3.97
N ILE A 33 2.20 5.92 -2.87
CA ILE A 33 0.91 6.06 -2.17
C ILE A 33 -0.10 6.85 -3.02
N GLY A 34 0.35 7.86 -3.77
CA GLY A 34 -0.49 8.57 -4.73
C GLY A 34 -1.12 7.62 -5.74
N ILE A 35 -0.32 6.73 -6.34
CA ILE A 35 -0.83 5.71 -7.26
C ILE A 35 -1.76 4.72 -6.57
N VAL A 36 -1.40 4.22 -5.38
CA VAL A 36 -2.27 3.30 -4.62
C VAL A 36 -3.61 3.96 -4.33
N SER A 37 -3.63 5.22 -3.91
CA SER A 37 -4.87 5.97 -3.62
C SER A 37 -5.72 6.15 -4.89
N LEU A 38 -5.11 6.45 -6.03
CA LEU A 38 -5.79 6.59 -7.31
C LEU A 38 -6.40 5.25 -7.76
N ILE A 39 -5.63 4.17 -7.74
CA ILE A 39 -6.11 2.82 -8.09
C ILE A 39 -7.26 2.43 -7.17
N THR A 40 -7.11 2.65 -5.87
CA THR A 40 -8.11 2.26 -4.87
C THR A 40 -9.42 3.06 -5.04
N CYS A 41 -9.33 4.36 -5.35
CA CYS A 41 -10.50 5.18 -5.64
C CYS A 41 -11.21 4.75 -6.93
N LEU A 42 -10.46 4.45 -7.99
CA LEU A 42 -11.02 3.86 -9.21
C LEU A 42 -11.72 2.53 -8.91
N TYR A 43 -11.12 1.70 -8.07
CA TYR A 43 -11.65 0.41 -7.65
C TYR A 43 -13.00 0.52 -6.94
N LEU A 44 -13.21 1.52 -6.09
CA LEU A 44 -14.52 1.75 -5.47
C LEU A 44 -15.65 1.91 -6.50
N GLN A 45 -15.37 2.47 -7.67
CA GLN A 45 -16.36 2.71 -8.73
C GLN A 45 -16.44 1.53 -9.72
N LEU A 46 -15.29 0.94 -10.07
CA LEU A 46 -15.18 -0.08 -11.12
C LEU A 46 -15.49 -1.50 -10.63
N LEU A 47 -15.16 -1.86 -9.38
CA LEU A 47 -15.38 -3.23 -8.89
C LEU A 47 -16.85 -3.69 -8.91
N PRO A 48 -17.84 -2.87 -8.52
CA PRO A 48 -19.25 -3.28 -8.62
C PRO A 48 -19.66 -3.63 -10.06
N PHE A 49 -19.18 -2.87 -11.04
CA PHE A 49 -19.45 -3.10 -12.46
C PHE A 49 -18.70 -4.33 -13.00
N ILE A 50 -17.43 -4.50 -12.62
CA ILE A 50 -16.60 -5.63 -13.04
C ILE A 50 -17.15 -6.94 -12.47
N PHE A 51 -17.55 -6.96 -11.19
CA PHE A 51 -18.09 -8.16 -10.56
C PHE A 51 -19.46 -8.56 -11.07
N SER A 52 -20.33 -7.60 -11.41
CA SER A 52 -21.64 -7.94 -11.99
C SER A 52 -21.50 -8.67 -13.33
N GLN A 53 -20.50 -8.32 -14.15
CA GLN A 53 -20.23 -9.00 -15.42
C GLN A 53 -19.47 -10.34 -15.24
N LEU A 54 -18.64 -10.47 -14.20
CA LEU A 54 -17.86 -11.68 -13.94
C LEU A 54 -18.64 -12.81 -13.27
N THR A 55 -19.89 -12.57 -12.86
CA THR A 55 -20.71 -13.53 -12.10
C THR A 55 -20.99 -14.83 -12.89
N ILE A 56 -20.98 -14.77 -14.23
CA ILE A 56 -21.33 -15.88 -15.14
C ILE A 56 -20.08 -16.65 -15.67
N ASN A 57 -18.87 -16.15 -15.40
CA ASN A 57 -17.63 -16.69 -16.00
C ASN A 57 -16.98 -17.83 -15.19
N SER A 58 -16.17 -18.64 -15.86
CA SER A 58 -15.34 -19.71 -15.27
C SER A 58 -14.42 -19.18 -14.16
N ASP A 59 -14.18 -20.02 -13.14
CA ASP A 59 -13.36 -19.65 -11.98
C ASP A 59 -11.91 -19.28 -12.35
N ILE A 60 -11.38 -19.85 -13.43
CA ILE A 60 -10.05 -19.52 -13.95
C ILE A 60 -9.98 -18.04 -14.37
N ILE A 61 -11.02 -17.53 -15.02
CA ILE A 61 -11.09 -16.14 -15.48
C ILE A 61 -11.12 -15.22 -14.25
N LYS A 62 -11.90 -15.56 -13.22
CA LYS A 62 -11.97 -14.79 -11.97
C LYS A 62 -10.61 -14.71 -11.28
N ILE A 63 -9.85 -15.81 -11.26
CA ILE A 63 -8.50 -15.84 -10.67
C ILE A 63 -7.56 -14.90 -11.44
N ILE A 64 -7.53 -14.99 -12.78
CA ILE A 64 -6.66 -14.15 -13.61
C ILE A 64 -7.00 -12.67 -13.42
N PHE A 65 -8.28 -12.31 -13.48
CA PHE A 65 -8.72 -10.93 -13.25
C PHE A 65 -8.35 -10.43 -11.84
N SER A 66 -8.52 -11.27 -10.82
CA SER A 66 -8.15 -10.92 -9.44
C SER A 66 -6.65 -10.65 -9.32
N ILE A 67 -5.81 -11.46 -9.97
CA ILE A 67 -4.35 -11.26 -9.99
C ILE A 67 -4.01 -9.97 -10.73
N CYS A 68 -4.63 -9.70 -11.88
CA CYS A 68 -4.41 -8.48 -12.65
C CYS A 68 -4.83 -7.20 -11.91
N LEU A 69 -5.91 -7.25 -11.13
CA LEU A 69 -6.35 -6.12 -10.30
C LEU A 69 -5.43 -5.93 -9.08
N ILE A 70 -5.13 -7.02 -8.37
CA ILE A 70 -4.35 -6.93 -7.12
C ILE A 70 -2.86 -6.63 -7.41
N GLY A 71 -2.32 -7.12 -8.53
CA GLY A 71 -0.89 -7.07 -8.82
C GLY A 71 -0.29 -5.66 -8.83
N PRO A 72 -0.81 -4.71 -9.64
CA PRO A 72 -0.32 -3.33 -9.66
C PRO A 72 -0.43 -2.65 -8.29
N LEU A 73 -1.56 -2.81 -7.60
CA LEU A 73 -1.77 -2.24 -6.27
C LEU A 73 -0.75 -2.80 -5.26
N ALA A 74 -0.54 -4.12 -5.25
CA ALA A 74 0.41 -4.79 -4.39
C ALA A 74 1.86 -4.36 -4.67
N PHE A 75 2.21 -4.17 -5.95
CA PHE A 75 3.52 -3.66 -6.36
C PHE A 75 3.80 -2.29 -5.76
N PHE A 76 2.90 -1.31 -5.92
CA PHE A 76 3.11 0.02 -5.36
C PHE A 76 3.04 0.03 -3.84
N MET A 77 2.20 -0.80 -3.21
CA MET A 77 2.20 -0.97 -1.74
C MET A 77 3.48 -1.59 -1.18
N GLY A 78 4.26 -2.32 -1.99
CA GLY A 78 5.54 -2.90 -1.58
C GLY A 78 6.68 -1.89 -1.42
N ILE A 79 6.52 -0.66 -1.95
CA ILE A 79 7.58 0.35 -2.03
C ILE A 79 7.75 1.18 -0.72
N PRO A 80 6.69 1.66 -0.04
CA PRO A 80 6.81 2.55 1.10
C PRO A 80 7.56 1.96 2.29
N PHE A 81 7.31 0.70 2.65
CA PHE A 81 7.82 0.11 3.88
C PHE A 81 9.35 -0.01 3.91
N PRO A 82 10.03 -0.58 2.89
CA PRO A 82 11.50 -0.61 2.85
C PRO A 82 12.17 0.77 2.85
N LEU A 83 11.51 1.78 2.29
CA LEU A 83 12.02 3.16 2.22
C LEU A 83 11.82 3.91 3.53
N GLY A 84 10.67 3.73 4.18
CA GLY A 84 10.40 4.29 5.51
C GLY A 84 11.37 3.75 6.57
N ILE A 85 11.65 2.44 6.56
CA ILE A 85 12.65 1.84 7.46
C ILE A 85 14.06 2.34 7.16
N ASP A 86 14.41 2.56 5.90
CA ASP A 86 15.70 3.13 5.51
C ASP A 86 15.87 4.57 6.03
N LEU A 87 14.83 5.39 5.85
CA LEU A 87 14.79 6.76 6.36
C LEU A 87 14.91 6.79 7.89
N LEU A 88 14.17 5.93 8.58
CA LEU A 88 14.23 5.80 10.02
C LEU A 88 15.60 5.35 10.50
N ARG A 89 16.23 4.39 9.80
CA ARG A 89 17.58 3.92 10.12
C ARG A 89 18.64 5.01 10.02
N ARG A 90 18.54 5.89 9.03
CA ARG A 90 19.48 7.01 8.84
C ARG A 90 19.30 8.11 9.89
N ARG A 91 18.05 8.43 10.26
CA ARG A 91 17.73 9.58 11.11
C ARG A 91 17.63 9.24 12.60
N TYR A 92 17.03 8.09 12.91
CA TYR A 92 16.65 7.68 14.27
C TYR A 92 16.80 6.15 14.46
N PRO A 93 18.02 5.61 14.43
CA PRO A 93 18.26 4.16 14.44
C PRO A 93 17.69 3.44 15.67
N SER A 94 17.65 4.11 16.83
CA SER A 94 17.06 3.57 18.07
C SER A 94 15.56 3.28 17.97
N PHE A 95 14.85 3.90 17.03
CA PHE A 95 13.41 3.74 16.85
C PHE A 95 13.03 2.57 15.93
N ILE A 96 13.99 1.86 15.32
CA ILE A 96 13.68 0.72 14.44
C ILE A 96 12.90 -0.37 15.19
N ILE A 97 13.30 -0.68 16.42
CA ILE A 97 12.64 -1.71 17.24
C ILE A 97 11.20 -1.29 17.56
N TRP A 98 11.01 -0.01 17.90
CA TRP A 98 9.67 0.57 18.11
C TRP A 98 8.80 0.50 16.87
N ALA A 99 9.35 0.76 15.68
CA ALA A 99 8.60 0.67 14.43
C ALA A 99 8.09 -0.76 14.17
N TRP A 100 8.89 -1.79 14.45
CA TRP A 100 8.45 -3.19 14.39
C TRP A 100 7.39 -3.52 15.44
N GLY A 101 7.53 -3.02 16.67
CA GLY A 101 6.54 -3.20 17.74
C GLY A 101 5.17 -2.58 17.39
N ILE A 102 5.17 -1.34 16.89
CA ILE A 102 3.96 -0.64 16.45
C ILE A 102 3.33 -1.37 15.26
N ASN A 103 4.13 -1.84 14.30
CA ASN A 103 3.63 -2.60 13.15
C ASN A 103 2.92 -3.90 13.58
N GLY A 104 3.50 -4.63 14.53
CA GLY A 104 2.88 -5.85 15.09
C GLY A 104 1.55 -5.57 15.78
N TYR A 105 1.51 -4.60 16.69
CA TYR A 105 0.29 -4.20 17.40
C TYR A 105 -0.80 -3.70 16.44
N THR A 106 -0.44 -2.83 15.50
CA THR A 106 -1.39 -2.25 14.53
C THR A 106 -1.98 -3.33 13.62
N SER A 107 -1.20 -4.35 13.23
CA SER A 107 -1.69 -5.45 12.39
C SER A 107 -2.81 -6.25 13.06
N VAL A 108 -2.72 -6.48 14.37
CA VAL A 108 -3.76 -7.20 15.13
C VAL A 108 -5.02 -6.35 15.25
N ILE A 109 -4.89 -5.09 15.66
CA ILE A 109 -6.04 -4.21 15.88
C ILE A 109 -6.73 -3.86 14.56
N SER A 110 -5.97 -3.55 13.52
CA SER A 110 -6.54 -3.18 12.23
C SER A 110 -7.38 -4.29 11.61
N ALA A 111 -7.02 -5.57 11.79
CA ALA A 111 -7.81 -6.69 11.28
C ALA A 111 -9.22 -6.75 11.90
N ILE A 112 -9.30 -6.61 13.23
CA ILE A 112 -10.58 -6.61 13.96
C ILE A 112 -11.37 -5.33 13.64
N LEU A 113 -10.71 -4.18 13.65
CA LEU A 113 -11.35 -2.89 13.41
C LEU A 113 -11.87 -2.76 11.97
N ALA A 114 -11.10 -3.22 10.98
CA ALA A 114 -11.53 -3.23 9.58
C ALA A 114 -12.76 -4.12 9.37
N THR A 115 -12.80 -5.30 10.00
CA THR A 115 -13.95 -6.20 9.92
C THR A 115 -15.18 -5.58 10.56
N PHE A 116 -15.03 -5.01 11.75
CA PHE A 116 -16.11 -4.32 12.46
C PHE A 116 -16.66 -3.14 11.66
N LEU A 117 -15.80 -2.27 11.13
CA LEU A 117 -16.17 -1.14 10.29
C LEU A 117 -16.82 -1.57 8.98
N ALA A 118 -16.35 -2.65 8.37
CA ALA A 118 -16.93 -3.19 7.14
C ALA A 118 -18.37 -3.67 7.35
N ILE A 119 -18.67 -4.33 8.47
CA ILE A 119 -20.01 -4.83 8.78
C ILE A 119 -20.95 -3.70 9.15
N THR A 120 -20.47 -2.70 9.91
CA THR A 120 -21.31 -1.61 10.45
C THR A 120 -21.54 -0.46 9.46
N PHE A 121 -20.51 -0.08 8.71
CA PHE A 121 -20.54 1.09 7.81
C PHE A 121 -20.25 0.74 6.34
N GLY A 122 -20.06 -0.54 6.02
CA GLY A 122 -19.76 -1.00 4.67
C GLY A 122 -18.28 -0.92 4.30
N PHE A 123 -17.92 -1.68 3.25
CA PHE A 123 -16.53 -1.81 2.78
C PHE A 123 -15.94 -0.48 2.25
N ASN A 124 -16.77 0.37 1.63
CA ASN A 124 -16.34 1.67 1.10
C ASN A 124 -15.75 2.56 2.21
N THR A 125 -16.36 2.56 3.39
CA THR A 125 -15.90 3.34 4.55
C THR A 125 -14.51 2.89 5.00
N VAL A 126 -14.27 1.57 5.04
CA VAL A 126 -12.96 1.01 5.39
C VAL A 126 -11.89 1.42 4.38
N ILE A 127 -12.20 1.35 3.09
CA ILE A 127 -11.27 1.75 2.03
C ILE A 127 -10.91 3.23 2.13
N LEU A 128 -11.90 4.11 2.32
CA LEU A 128 -11.67 5.56 2.43
C LEU A 128 -10.82 5.88 3.66
N LEU A 129 -11.10 5.23 4.79
CA LEU A 129 -10.34 5.41 6.02
C LEU A 129 -8.90 4.88 5.87
N ALA A 130 -8.70 3.71 5.27
CA ALA A 130 -7.37 3.21 4.97
C ALA A 130 -6.61 4.16 4.04
N THR A 131 -7.25 4.64 2.98
CA THR A 131 -6.65 5.55 2.00
C THR A 131 -6.21 6.87 2.65
N THR A 132 -7.03 7.45 3.52
CA THR A 132 -6.70 8.68 4.25
C THR A 132 -5.52 8.48 5.21
N ILE A 133 -5.45 7.35 5.92
CA ILE A 133 -4.29 7.02 6.77
C ILE A 133 -3.02 6.89 5.93
N TYR A 134 -3.08 6.20 4.79
CA TYR A 134 -1.92 6.08 3.89
C TYR A 134 -1.48 7.45 3.36
N LEU A 135 -2.41 8.30 2.92
CA LEU A 135 -2.11 9.65 2.46
C LEU A 135 -1.49 10.52 3.56
N PHE A 136 -1.96 10.39 4.80
CA PHE A 136 -1.36 11.07 5.94
C PHE A 136 0.09 10.61 6.15
N GLY A 137 0.36 9.31 6.11
CA GLY A 137 1.73 8.78 6.17
C GLY A 137 2.62 9.28 5.02
N ALA A 138 2.07 9.39 3.81
CA ALA A 138 2.75 9.96 2.65
C ALA A 138 3.09 11.44 2.87
N TRP A 139 2.15 12.23 3.39
CA TRP A 139 2.34 13.63 3.72
C TRP A 139 3.41 13.83 4.81
N VAL A 140 3.38 13.03 5.88
CA VAL A 140 4.41 13.03 6.91
C VAL A 140 5.78 12.71 6.31
N SER A 141 5.86 11.75 5.39
CA SER A 141 7.13 11.41 4.74
C SER A 141 7.75 12.60 3.99
N CYS A 142 6.95 13.52 3.45
CA CYS A 142 7.47 14.73 2.78
C CYS A 142 8.24 15.66 3.72
N TYR A 143 7.87 15.75 5.00
CA TYR A 143 8.59 16.57 5.97
C TYR A 143 9.94 15.99 6.36
N TYR A 144 10.03 14.66 6.43
CA TYR A 144 11.25 13.96 6.82
C TYR A 144 12.14 13.58 5.64
N TRP A 145 11.64 13.69 4.41
CA TRP A 145 12.39 13.35 3.20
C TRP A 145 13.44 14.43 2.90
N VAL A 146 14.66 14.22 3.41
CA VAL A 146 15.83 15.04 3.07
C VAL A 146 16.63 14.29 2.00
N SER A 147 16.72 14.87 0.81
CA SER A 147 17.67 14.43 -0.21
C SER A 147 19.07 14.87 0.23
N GLU A 148 19.85 13.98 0.85
CA GLU A 148 21.31 14.18 0.88
C GLU A 148 21.91 13.95 -0.51
#